data_AF-A0A967WXF7-F1
#
_entry.id   AF-A0A967WXF7-F1
#
_cell.length_a   1.000
_cell.length_b   1.000
_cell.length_c   1.000
_cell.angle_alpha   90.00
_cell.angle_beta   90.00
_cell.angle_gamma   90.00
#
_symmetry.space_group_name_H-M   'P 1'
#
loop_
_entity.id
_entity.type
_entity.pdbx_description
1 polymer ?
#
loop_
_entity_poly.entity_id
_entity_poly.type
_entity_poly.pdbx_seq_one_letter_code
_entity_poly.pdbx_strand_id
1 'polypeptide(L)' 'LNRPYALRTLLTDRARLTIYGGIENAELYDLENDPDEMNNLFDKPEGLQLRAEMMEKLARTMLEYSDQGTSPQV' A
#
# COMPACT_ATOMS: atom_id res chain seq x y z
N LEU A 1 4.85 -24.51 6.44
CA LEU A 1 5.20 -23.55 5.37
C LEU A 1 5.39 -22.18 6.01
N ASN A 2 6.63 -21.77 6.29
CA ASN A 2 6.93 -20.48 6.91
C ASN A 2 6.87 -19.39 5.83
N ARG A 3 5.65 -18.92 5.49
CA ARG A 3 5.53 -17.76 4.60
C ARG A 3 6.13 -16.55 5.33
N PRO A 4 7.14 -15.87 4.79
CA PRO A 4 7.65 -14.68 5.43
C PRO A 4 6.51 -13.66 5.53
N TYR A 5 6.30 -13.11 6.72
CA TYR A 5 5.41 -11.97 6.91
C TYR A 5 5.97 -10.81 6.08
N ALA A 6 5.39 -10.59 4.90
CA ALA A 6 5.76 -9.50 4.03
C ALA A 6 4.84 -8.33 4.33
N LEU A 7 5.38 -7.19 4.75
CA LEU A 7 4.62 -5.95 4.87
C LEU A 7 5.01 -5.02 3.73
N ARG A 8 4.02 -4.30 3.18
CA ARG A 8 4.24 -3.24 2.19
C ARG A 8 3.48 -2.01 2.63
N THR A 9 4.17 -0.89 2.68
CA THR A 9 3.56 0.41 2.95
C THR A 9 3.87 1.36 1.81
N LEU A 10 2.84 2.04 1.31
CA LEU A 10 2.98 3.18 0.42
C LEU A 10 2.55 4.43 1.20
N LEU A 11 3.46 5.40 1.28
CA LEU A 11 3.20 6.71 1.84
C LEU A 11 3.25 7.75 0.72
N THR A 12 2.23 8.59 0.66
CA THR A 12 2.14 9.74 -0.25
C THR A 12 1.71 10.96 0.55
N ASP A 13 1.73 12.14 -0.06
CA ASP A 13 1.22 13.37 0.56
C ASP A 13 -0.28 13.26 0.94
N ARG A 14 -1.06 12.50 0.16
CA ARG A 14 -2.50 12.35 0.35
C ARG A 14 -2.88 11.24 1.33
N ALA A 15 -2.12 10.14 1.37
CA ALA A 15 -2.57 8.92 2.05
C ALA A 15 -1.42 7.98 2.43
N ARG A 16 -1.66 7.15 3.46
CA ARG A 16 -0.87 5.97 3.80
C ARG A 16 -1.68 4.69 3.58
N LEU A 17 -1.11 3.74 2.85
CA LEU A 17 -1.64 2.38 2.67
C LEU A 17 -0.64 1.36 3.22
N THR A 18 -1.08 0.43 4.06
CA THR A 18 -0.28 -0.72 4.53
C THR A 18 -1.00 -2.03 4.24
N ILE A 19 -0.32 -2.98 3.59
CA ILE A 19 -0.82 -4.33 3.30
C ILE A 19 0.02 -5.35 4.07
N TYR A 20 -0.66 -6.25 4.77
CA TYR A 20 -0.04 -7.35 5.52
C TYR A 20 -0.09 -8.65 4.71
N GLY A 21 1.08 -9.18 4.34
CA GLY A 21 1.22 -10.43 3.62
C GLY A 21 0.99 -11.63 4.52
N GLY A 22 0.17 -12.58 4.06
CA GLY A 22 -0.15 -13.82 4.77
C GLY A 22 -1.40 -13.74 5.65
N ILE A 23 -2.02 -12.57 5.77
CA ILE A 23 -3.34 -12.36 6.40
C ILE A 23 -4.17 -11.41 5.54
N GLU A 24 -5.50 -11.53 5.58
CA GLU A 24 -6.41 -10.60 4.90
C GLU A 24 -6.64 -9.37 5.78
N ASN A 25 -5.59 -8.57 6.00
CA ASN A 25 -5.67 -7.34 6.79
C ASN A 25 -4.85 -6.23 6.12
N ALA A 26 -5.32 -5.00 6.26
CA ALA A 26 -4.70 -3.80 5.72
C ALA A 26 -5.21 -2.53 6.39
N GLU A 27 -4.48 -1.44 6.17
CA GLU A 27 -4.77 -0.13 6.72
C GLU A 27 -4.71 0.92 5.62
N LEU A 28 -5.67 1.85 5.62
CA LEU A 28 -5.70 3.00 4.72
C LEU A 28 -6.10 4.24 5.49
N TYR A 29 -5.26 5.27 5.43
CA TYR A 29 -5.50 6.57 6.05
C TYR A 29 -5.43 7.68 5.00
N ASP A 30 -6.41 8.58 5.03
CA ASP A 30 -6.44 9.80 4.23
C ASP A 30 -5.74 10.90 5.04
N LEU A 31 -4.49 11.22 4.74
CA LEU A 31 -3.68 12.16 5.51
C LEU A 31 -4.10 13.61 5.30
N GLU A 32 -4.86 13.90 4.24
CA GLU A 32 -5.41 15.24 3.99
C GLU A 32 -6.57 15.54 4.95
N ASN A 33 -7.43 14.55 5.18
CA ASN A 33 -8.63 14.69 6.02
C ASN A 33 -8.45 14.16 7.46
N ASP A 34 -7.48 13.27 7.67
CA ASP A 34 -7.19 12.56 8.93
C ASP A 34 -5.66 12.49 9.16
N PRO A 35 -4.98 13.63 9.38
CA PRO A 35 -3.53 13.70 9.52
C PRO A 35 -3.00 12.94 10.75
N ASP A 36 -3.85 12.71 11.75
CA ASP A 36 -3.54 11.94 12.95
C ASP A 36 -3.81 10.43 12.77
N GLU A 37 -4.25 10.00 11.59
CA GLU A 37 -4.44 8.59 11.21
C GLU A 37 -5.38 7.81 12.16
N MET A 38 -6.43 8.47 12.61
CA MET A 38 -7.37 7.92 13.59
C MET A 38 -8.45 7.04 12.94
N ASN A 39 -8.62 7.14 11.62
CA ASN A 39 -9.72 6.54 10.88
C ASN A 39 -9.22 5.59 9.80
N ASN A 40 -9.05 4.30 10.12
CA ASN A 40 -8.76 3.31 9.08
C ASN A 40 -9.96 3.19 8.12
N LEU A 41 -9.74 3.50 6.85
CA LEU A 41 -10.72 3.51 5.77
C LEU A 41 -10.71 2.24 4.91
N PHE A 42 -9.81 1.27 5.16
CA PHE A 42 -9.55 0.18 4.21
C PHE A 42 -10.79 -0.65 3.83
N ASP A 43 -11.65 -0.96 4.81
CA ASP A 43 -12.89 -1.72 4.62
C ASP A 43 -14.15 -0.83 4.62
N LYS A 44 -13.95 0.49 4.65
CA LYS A 44 -15.05 1.45 4.71
C LYS A 44 -15.45 1.91 3.30
N PRO A 45 -16.75 2.10 3.02
CA PRO A 45 -17.22 2.56 1.71
C PRO A 45 -16.62 3.92 1.32
N GLU A 46 -16.37 4.80 2.28
CA GLU A 46 -15.73 6.10 2.10
C GLU A 46 -14.29 5.97 1.56
N GLY A 47 -13.61 4.87 1.89
CA GLY A 47 -12.24 4.58 1.45
C GLY A 47 -12.14 3.93 0.07
N LEU A 48 -13.24 3.54 -0.57
CA LEU A 48 -13.22 2.67 -1.75
C LEU A 48 -12.38 3.24 -2.91
N GLN A 49 -12.59 4.53 -3.22
CA GLN A 49 -11.88 5.20 -4.31
C GLN A 49 -10.40 5.42 -3.98
N LEU A 50 -10.11 5.90 -2.76
CA LEU A 50 -8.74 6.12 -2.30
C LEU A 50 -7.95 4.81 -2.23
N ARG A 51 -8.60 3.72 -1.79
CA ARG A 51 -8.02 2.37 -1.76
C ARG A 51 -7.62 1.91 -3.15
N ALA A 52 -8.50 2.06 -4.14
CA ALA A 52 -8.21 1.68 -5.51
C ALA A 52 -7.00 2.45 -6.07
N GLU A 53 -6.95 3.77 -5.86
CA GLU A 53 -5.83 4.62 -6.27
C GLU A 53 -4.51 4.20 -5.60
N MET A 54 -4.51 4.01 -4.29
CA MET A 54 -3.31 3.66 -3.53
C MET A 54 -2.81 2.24 -3.83
N MET A 55 -3.71 1.29 -4.07
CA MET A 55 -3.36 -0.07 -4.50
C MET A 55 -2.72 -0.07 -5.89
N GLU A 56 -3.26 0.71 -6.84
CA GLU A 56 -2.64 0.85 -8.16
C GLU A 56 -1.24 1.46 -8.06
N LYS A 57 -1.09 2.56 -7.30
CA LYS A 57 0.21 3.21 -7.08
C LYS A 57 1.21 2.23 -6.46
N LEU A 58 0.81 1.49 -5.44
CA LEU A 58 1.68 0.50 -4.78
C LEU A 58 2.14 -0.57 -5.77
N ALA A 59 1.24 -1.10 -6.59
CA ALA A 59 1.57 -2.10 -7.60
C ALA A 59 2.57 -1.56 -8.64
N ARG A 60 2.36 -0.33 -9.13
CA ARG A 60 3.29 0.33 -10.06
C ARG A 60 4.67 0.54 -9.44
N THR A 61 4.71 1.09 -8.22
CA THR A 61 5.96 1.30 -7.48
C THR A 61 6.71 -0.02 -7.27
N MET A 62 6.01 -1.10 -6.90
CA MET A 62 6.62 -2.42 -6.76
C MET A 62 7.21 -2.95 -8.08
N LEU A 63 6.56 -2.71 -9.21
CA LEU A 63 7.10 -3.07 -10.53
C LEU A 63 8.38 -2.29 -10.84
N GLU A 64 8.38 -0.98 -10.61
CA GLU A 64 9.55 -0.11 -10.84
C GLU A 64 10.77 -0.56 -10.04
N TYR A 65 10.60 -0.91 -8.76
CA TYR A 65 11.70 -1.41 -7.92
C TYR A 65 12.10 -2.85 -8.20
N SER A 66 11.19 -3.68 -8.74
CA SER A 66 11.52 -5.06 -9.12
C SER A 66 12.40 -5.09 -10.37
N ASP A 67 12.21 -4.17 -11.30
CA ASP A 67 12.98 -4.08 -12.56
C ASP A 67 14.41 -3.53 -12.34
N GLN A 68 14.61 -2.74 -11.27
CA GLN A 68 15.94 -2.27 -10.86
C GLN A 68 16.82 -3.38 -10.23
N GLY A 69 16.21 -4.52 -9.87
CA GLY A 69 16.89 -5.68 -9.33
C GLY A 69 17.26 -6.69 -10.40
N THR A 70 18.45 -6.55 -10.99
CA THR A 70 19.10 -7.59 -11.84
C THR A 70 18.57 -7.74 -13.26
N SER A 71 18.71 -6.71 -14.09
CA SER A 71 19.04 -6.95 -15.50
C SER A 71 20.55 -6.82 -15.66
N PRO A 72 21.30 -7.87 -16.03
CA PRO A 72 22.61 -7.67 -16.63
C PRO A 72 22.38 -6.79 -17.85
N GLN A 73 22.97 -5.60 -17.86
CA GLN A 73 23.03 -4.81 -19.09
C GLN A 73 23.87 -5.64 -20.07
N VAL A 74 23.20 -6.28 -21.03
CA VAL A 74 23.82 -6.96 -22.17
C VAL A 74 23.99 -6.00 -23.32
#